data_AF-A0A0D2SH12-F1
#
_entry.id   AF-A0A0D2SH12-F1
#
_cell.length_a   1.000
_cell.length_b   1.000
_cell.length_c   1.000
_cell.angle_alpha   90.00
_cell.angle_beta   90.00
_cell.angle_gamma   90.00
#
_symmetry.space_group_name_H-M   'P 1'
#
loop_
_entity.id
_entity.type
_entity.pdbx_description
1 polymer ?
#
loop_
_entity_poly.entity_id
_entity_poly.type
_entity_poly.pdbx_seq_one_letter_code
_entity_poly.pdbx_strand_id
1 'polypeptide(L)'
;MFENQTAIASSHSPHLRKPGSKSVSSDLGAGEPGNSVQEGYVFPLTVGEMKASNSPMHTTAIMPSPIFLWRFKVIWFLIWAFTCCKIGWDSVMRMSADLRDLFLYEAFLYYNPLLLVTMMVWLWGVCLWVFSQSTINYAKIFDLDSNHLTHREIWKCSIWMTVIVPTSMTAYLYLYSHGEVALAASQPVILYVAVALVLIFPFDIFYFSSRYFLLRTLWRIALPLQPISFPDFFLADILTSMAKVFSDLERSVCRMVHRQVATIAWFEADSVCGSHSVAIPLVLVIPYIWRLLQCLRQYKDTKEKPTLFNGGHMFIVASGFFQVLSTHSTHFIGT
;
A
#
# COMPACT_ATOMS: atom_id res chain seq x y z
N MET A 1 40.34 -32.63 43.20
CA MET A 1 40.32 -31.76 44.39
C MET A 1 39.37 -30.62 44.03
N PHE A 2 38.03 -30.78 44.18
CA PHE A 2 37.27 -30.60 45.44
C PHE A 2 37.81 -29.37 46.18
N GLU A 3 37.11 -28.23 46.23
CA GLU A 3 35.87 -28.06 47.00
C GLU A 3 35.02 -26.87 46.53
N ASN A 4 33.75 -26.95 46.88
CA ASN A 4 32.64 -26.04 46.62
C ASN A 4 32.18 -25.51 47.99
N GLN A 5 31.80 -24.24 48.14
CA GLN A 5 30.85 -23.84 49.20
C GLN A 5 30.08 -22.55 48.85
N THR A 6 28.78 -22.77 48.68
CA THR A 6 27.56 -21.94 48.85
C THR A 6 27.61 -20.99 50.08
N ALA A 7 26.82 -19.90 50.26
CA ALA A 7 25.38 -19.74 50.01
C ALA A 7 24.85 -18.30 50.34
N ILE A 8 23.70 -17.92 49.73
CA ILE A 8 22.56 -17.06 50.24
C ILE A 8 22.79 -15.52 50.36
N ALA A 9 21.86 -14.57 50.15
CA ALA A 9 20.69 -14.25 49.31
C ALA A 9 19.96 -13.04 49.97
N SER A 10 19.57 -11.99 49.23
CA SER A 10 18.42 -11.07 49.51
C SER A 10 18.38 -9.94 48.46
N SER A 11 17.54 -10.00 47.42
CA SER A 11 16.21 -9.37 47.27
C SER A 11 16.14 -7.83 47.36
N HIS A 12 15.81 -7.17 46.23
CA HIS A 12 14.63 -6.28 46.05
C HIS A 12 14.83 -5.19 44.96
N SER A 13 13.89 -5.18 44.01
CA SER A 13 13.36 -4.06 43.21
C SER A 13 11.84 -4.29 43.15
N PRO A 14 10.98 -3.39 42.61
CA PRO A 14 11.01 -1.92 42.53
C PRO A 14 9.70 -1.30 43.12
N HIS A 15 9.67 -0.02 43.51
CA HIS A 15 8.41 0.62 43.95
C HIS A 15 8.00 1.84 43.11
N LEU A 16 6.79 1.71 42.53
CA LEU A 16 5.96 2.70 41.84
C LEU A 16 5.73 3.97 42.67
N ARG A 17 5.55 5.11 41.99
CA ARG A 17 5.15 6.39 42.61
C ARG A 17 3.92 7.02 41.92
N LYS A 18 2.78 6.98 42.63
CA LYS A 18 1.62 7.92 42.73
C LYS A 18 0.52 7.19 43.55
N PRO A 19 -0.39 7.83 44.33
CA PRO A 19 -1.13 9.08 44.04
C PRO A 19 -1.51 9.97 45.27
N GLY A 20 -2.30 11.04 45.06
CA GLY A 20 -3.05 11.85 46.05
C GLY A 20 -2.96 13.35 45.71
N SER A 21 -3.97 14.12 45.28
CA SER A 21 -5.42 14.32 45.53
C SER A 21 -5.76 15.28 46.70
N LYS A 22 -6.35 16.43 46.31
CA LYS A 22 -7.26 17.37 47.01
C LYS A 22 -6.70 18.64 47.72
N SER A 23 -7.01 19.77 47.05
CA SER A 23 -7.65 21.04 47.49
C SER A 23 -7.87 21.36 48.98
N VAL A 24 -7.63 22.62 49.39
CA VAL A 24 -8.62 23.69 49.70
C VAL A 24 -7.91 24.93 50.31
N SER A 25 -8.44 26.11 49.95
CA SER A 25 -8.07 27.49 50.29
C SER A 25 -8.19 27.89 51.77
N SER A 26 -7.51 28.98 52.19
CA SER A 26 -8.07 30.25 52.77
C SER A 26 -7.03 31.09 53.53
N ASP A 27 -7.29 32.42 53.59
CA ASP A 27 -6.88 33.48 54.55
C ASP A 27 -6.39 34.73 53.78
N LEU A 28 -7.09 35.86 53.62
CA LEU A 28 -7.97 36.75 54.42
C LEU A 28 -7.22 37.77 55.32
N GLY A 29 -7.38 39.06 55.00
CA GLY A 29 -7.41 40.17 55.98
C GLY A 29 -6.52 41.40 55.73
N ALA A 30 -7.11 42.57 55.40
CA ALA A 30 -7.29 43.73 56.31
C ALA A 30 -7.16 45.17 55.69
N GLY A 31 -8.21 45.99 55.89
CA GLY A 31 -8.26 47.47 56.07
C GLY A 31 -8.12 48.39 54.85
N GLU A 32 -8.83 49.51 54.64
CA GLU A 32 -9.91 50.29 55.29
C GLU A 32 -10.39 51.40 54.27
N PRO A 33 -11.39 52.29 54.55
CA PRO A 33 -12.48 52.64 53.60
C PRO A 33 -12.59 54.12 53.13
N GLY A 34 -13.59 54.38 52.26
CA GLY A 34 -14.42 55.60 52.26
C GLY A 34 -14.44 56.47 50.99
N ASN A 35 -15.59 56.59 50.28
CA ASN A 35 -16.46 57.78 50.30
C ASN A 35 -17.67 57.65 49.35
N SER A 36 -18.73 58.36 49.71
CA SER A 36 -20.12 58.36 49.22
C SER A 36 -20.40 59.27 48.01
N VAL A 37 -21.53 59.04 47.32
CA VAL A 37 -22.68 59.98 47.13
C VAL A 37 -23.60 59.46 46.00
N GLN A 38 -24.91 59.46 46.27
CA GLN A 38 -26.03 59.11 45.38
C GLN A 38 -27.03 60.28 45.32
N GLU A 39 -27.82 60.32 44.24
CA GLU A 39 -29.16 60.92 44.05
C GLU A 39 -29.31 62.09 43.07
N GLY A 40 -30.36 62.01 42.24
CA GLY A 40 -31.00 63.16 41.60
C GLY A 40 -31.56 62.93 40.19
N TYR A 41 -32.84 62.52 40.10
CA TYR A 41 -33.67 62.37 38.89
C TYR A 41 -33.78 63.64 38.01
N VAL A 42 -33.90 63.49 36.68
CA VAL A 42 -34.91 64.13 35.78
C VAL A 42 -34.88 63.46 34.39
N PHE A 43 -36.04 63.05 33.87
CA PHE A 43 -36.30 62.66 32.47
C PHE A 43 -36.47 63.91 31.59
N PRO A 44 -36.06 63.89 30.30
CA PRO A 44 -37.06 64.17 29.27
C PRO A 44 -37.00 63.23 28.06
N LEU A 45 -38.20 63.00 27.54
CA LEU A 45 -38.59 62.32 26.31
C LEU A 45 -38.22 63.16 25.06
N THR A 46 -37.72 62.53 23.99
CA THR A 46 -37.98 62.81 22.54
C THR A 46 -37.04 61.93 21.70
N VAL A 47 -37.52 60.78 21.17
CA VAL A 47 -37.92 60.55 19.76
C VAL A 47 -36.80 60.83 18.75
N GLY A 48 -36.32 59.80 18.04
CA GLY A 48 -35.54 59.98 16.81
C GLY A 48 -34.70 58.80 16.33
N GLU A 49 -35.31 57.94 15.52
CA GLU A 49 -34.72 57.14 14.43
C GLU A 49 -33.85 55.91 14.70
N MET A 50 -34.39 54.78 14.24
CA MET A 50 -33.76 53.48 14.06
C MET A 50 -32.64 53.54 13.02
N LYS A 51 -31.46 53.01 13.35
CA LYS A 51 -30.51 52.51 12.34
C LYS A 51 -30.09 51.09 12.70
N ALA A 52 -30.63 50.15 11.93
CA ALA A 52 -30.31 48.73 11.98
C ALA A 52 -28.81 48.52 11.79
N SER A 53 -28.18 47.84 12.75
CA SER A 53 -26.81 47.35 12.64
C SER A 53 -26.87 45.85 12.35
N ASN A 54 -26.60 45.49 11.10
CA ASN A 54 -26.44 44.11 10.65
C ASN A 54 -25.17 43.52 11.26
N SER A 55 -25.30 42.52 12.14
CA SER A 55 -24.17 41.66 12.52
C SER A 55 -23.96 40.59 11.45
N PRO A 56 -22.71 40.30 11.03
CA PRO A 56 -22.46 39.18 10.14
C PRO A 56 -22.60 37.87 10.93
N MET A 57 -23.53 37.01 10.50
CA MET A 57 -23.62 35.63 10.93
C MET A 57 -22.30 34.92 10.62
N HIS A 58 -21.51 34.62 11.64
CA HIS A 58 -20.54 33.53 11.55
C HIS A 58 -21.34 32.22 11.44
N THR A 59 -21.48 31.71 10.23
CA THR A 59 -21.90 30.32 10.01
C THR A 59 -20.80 29.42 10.56
N THR A 60 -20.95 28.99 11.81
CA THR A 60 -20.18 27.87 12.36
C THR A 60 -20.56 26.65 11.55
N ALA A 61 -19.69 26.24 10.62
CA ALA A 61 -19.83 24.97 9.92
C ALA A 61 -19.85 23.85 10.97
N ILE A 62 -21.03 23.28 11.23
CA ILE A 62 -21.19 22.12 12.09
C ILE A 62 -20.52 20.95 11.36
N MET A 63 -19.22 20.75 11.61
CA MET A 63 -18.54 19.59 11.08
C MET A 63 -19.11 18.35 11.79
N PRO A 64 -19.62 17.35 11.05
CA PRO A 64 -20.12 16.13 11.65
C PRO A 64 -19.01 15.45 12.47
N SER A 65 -19.40 14.80 13.57
CA SER A 65 -18.43 14.20 14.49
C SER A 65 -17.53 13.18 13.77
N PRO A 66 -16.24 13.05 14.14
CA PRO A 66 -15.31 12.11 13.48
C PRO A 66 -15.80 10.66 13.47
N ILE A 67 -16.53 10.25 14.52
CA ILE A 67 -17.13 8.91 14.66
C ILE A 67 -18.25 8.72 13.65
N PHE A 68 -19.10 9.73 13.43
CA PHE A 68 -20.15 9.69 12.43
C PHE A 68 -19.57 9.57 11.02
N LEU A 69 -18.55 10.38 10.69
CA LEU A 69 -17.87 10.31 9.39
C LEU A 69 -17.21 8.94 9.14
N TRP A 70 -16.61 8.34 10.17
CA TRP A 70 -16.02 7.01 10.07
C TRP A 70 -17.09 5.93 9.82
N ARG A 71 -18.18 5.93 10.61
CA ARG A 71 -19.30 4.99 10.42
C ARG A 71 -19.93 5.11 9.04
N PHE A 72 -20.13 6.34 8.57
CA PHE A 72 -20.67 6.60 7.23
C PHE A 72 -19.75 6.03 6.14
N LYS A 73 -18.44 6.25 6.22
CA LYS A 73 -17.46 5.68 5.28
C LYS A 73 -17.48 4.15 5.26
N VAL A 74 -17.58 3.51 6.42
CA VAL A 74 -17.66 2.04 6.53
C VAL A 74 -18.93 1.52 5.86
N ILE A 75 -20.08 2.16 6.10
CA ILE A 75 -21.35 1.78 5.47
C ILE A 75 -21.25 1.88 3.93
N TRP A 76 -20.70 2.97 3.40
CA TRP A 76 -20.50 3.12 1.96
C TRP A 76 -19.59 2.05 1.36
N PHE A 77 -18.52 1.70 2.07
CA PHE A 77 -17.62 0.63 1.65
C PHE A 77 -18.33 -0.73 1.61
N LEU A 78 -19.17 -1.03 2.61
CA LEU A 78 -19.96 -2.27 2.63
C LEU A 78 -21.01 -2.32 1.51
N ILE A 79 -21.70 -1.20 1.24
CA ILE A 79 -22.65 -1.09 0.13
C ILE A 79 -21.93 -1.34 -1.20
N TRP A 80 -20.80 -0.66 -1.43
CA TRP A 80 -19.98 -0.85 -2.62
C TRP A 80 -19.53 -2.31 -2.80
N ALA A 81 -19.04 -2.94 -1.73
CA ALA A 81 -18.60 -4.33 -1.76
C ALA A 81 -19.76 -5.29 -2.11
N PHE A 82 -20.92 -5.09 -1.48
CA PHE A 82 -22.13 -5.87 -1.77
C PHE A 82 -22.57 -5.69 -3.24
N THR A 83 -22.56 -4.47 -3.76
CA THR A 83 -22.88 -4.19 -5.17
C THR A 83 -21.89 -4.89 -6.11
N CYS A 84 -20.59 -4.84 -5.83
CA CYS A 84 -19.58 -5.52 -6.65
C CYS A 84 -19.77 -7.03 -6.66
N CYS A 85 -20.02 -7.64 -5.49
CA CYS A 85 -20.30 -9.06 -5.38
C CYS A 85 -21.57 -9.46 -6.14
N LYS A 86 -22.65 -8.66 -6.01
CA LYS A 86 -23.92 -8.94 -6.68
C LYS A 86 -23.77 -8.86 -8.20
N ILE A 87 -23.13 -7.81 -8.73
CA ILE A 87 -22.87 -7.67 -10.17
C ILE A 87 -21.95 -8.78 -10.67
N GLY A 88 -20.88 -9.09 -9.95
CA GLY A 88 -19.95 -10.17 -10.31
C GLY A 88 -20.66 -11.52 -10.37
N TRP A 89 -21.48 -11.82 -9.38
CA TRP A 89 -22.30 -13.03 -9.34
C TRP A 89 -23.27 -13.12 -10.51
N ASP A 90 -24.04 -12.05 -10.76
CA ASP A 90 -25.01 -12.01 -11.87
C ASP A 90 -24.31 -12.18 -13.23
N SER A 91 -23.14 -11.56 -13.40
CA SER A 91 -22.32 -11.67 -14.63
C SER A 91 -21.81 -13.09 -14.86
N VAL A 92 -21.33 -13.76 -13.79
CA VAL A 92 -20.87 -15.14 -13.85
C VAL A 92 -22.03 -16.10 -14.10
N MET A 93 -23.18 -15.87 -13.46
CA MET A 93 -24.36 -16.71 -13.61
C MET A 93 -25.02 -16.62 -14.98
N ARG A 94 -24.84 -15.51 -15.69
CA ARG A 94 -25.29 -15.32 -17.07
C ARG A 94 -24.50 -16.16 -18.08
N MET A 95 -23.26 -16.55 -17.78
CA MET A 95 -22.40 -17.31 -18.68
C MET A 95 -22.75 -18.80 -18.66
N SER A 96 -22.64 -19.46 -19.82
CA SER A 96 -22.75 -20.92 -19.94
C SER A 96 -21.70 -21.61 -19.07
N ALA A 97 -22.03 -22.81 -18.57
CA ALA A 97 -21.14 -23.57 -17.68
C ALA A 97 -19.77 -23.83 -18.32
N ASP A 98 -19.75 -24.17 -19.62
CA ASP A 98 -18.52 -24.53 -20.33
C ASP A 98 -17.56 -23.34 -20.54
N LEU A 99 -18.08 -22.11 -20.62
CA LEU A 99 -17.25 -20.90 -20.78
C LEU A 99 -16.92 -20.21 -19.45
N ARG A 100 -17.61 -20.58 -18.36
CA ARG A 100 -17.48 -19.91 -17.06
C ARG A 100 -16.07 -20.00 -16.49
N ASP A 101 -15.45 -21.18 -16.56
CA ASP A 101 -14.12 -21.40 -16.00
C ASP A 101 -13.04 -20.64 -16.78
N LEU A 102 -13.15 -20.64 -18.12
CA LEU A 102 -12.26 -19.86 -18.99
C LEU A 102 -12.40 -18.36 -18.71
N PHE A 103 -13.64 -17.88 -18.60
CA PHE A 103 -13.96 -16.49 -18.30
C PHE A 103 -13.39 -16.02 -16.96
N LEU A 104 -13.56 -16.82 -15.90
CA LEU A 104 -12.99 -16.53 -14.57
C LEU A 104 -11.48 -16.58 -14.59
N TYR A 105 -10.88 -17.53 -15.32
CA TYR A 105 -9.44 -17.62 -15.50
C TYR A 105 -8.88 -16.36 -16.17
N GLU A 106 -9.50 -15.85 -17.22
CA GLU A 106 -9.07 -14.60 -17.87
C GLU A 106 -9.18 -13.40 -16.94
N ALA A 107 -10.31 -13.25 -16.23
CA ALA A 107 -10.46 -12.19 -15.25
C ALA A 107 -9.38 -12.27 -14.16
N PHE A 108 -9.12 -13.46 -13.64
CA PHE A 108 -8.07 -13.69 -12.65
C PHE A 108 -6.69 -13.33 -13.23
N LEU A 109 -6.37 -13.78 -14.44
CA LEU A 109 -5.08 -13.52 -15.10
C LEU A 109 -4.79 -12.00 -15.20
N TYR A 110 -5.76 -11.19 -15.61
CA TYR A 110 -5.55 -9.75 -15.78
C TYR A 110 -5.49 -8.98 -14.45
N TYR A 111 -6.29 -9.36 -13.46
CA TYR A 111 -6.44 -8.59 -12.22
C TYR A 111 -5.57 -9.10 -11.07
N ASN A 112 -5.11 -10.36 -11.09
CA ASN A 112 -4.26 -10.93 -10.02
C ASN A 112 -2.99 -10.09 -9.76
N PRO A 113 -2.22 -9.63 -10.77
CA PRO A 113 -1.04 -8.81 -10.52
C PRO A 113 -1.37 -7.53 -9.75
N LEU A 114 -2.43 -6.82 -10.15
CA LEU A 114 -2.83 -5.56 -9.53
C LEU A 114 -3.40 -5.75 -8.12
N LEU A 115 -4.13 -6.84 -7.87
CA LEU A 115 -4.61 -7.20 -6.54
C LEU A 115 -3.44 -7.50 -5.60
N LEU A 116 -2.46 -8.28 -6.05
CA LEU A 116 -1.28 -8.63 -5.24
C LEU A 116 -0.38 -7.41 -5.00
N VAL A 117 -0.19 -6.54 -6.00
CA VAL A 117 0.48 -5.24 -5.80
C VAL A 117 -0.28 -4.39 -4.77
N THR A 118 -1.61 -4.34 -4.84
CA THR A 118 -2.43 -3.61 -3.84
C THR A 118 -2.20 -4.15 -2.43
N MET A 119 -2.16 -5.47 -2.27
CA MET A 119 -1.85 -6.10 -0.98
C MET A 119 -0.43 -5.80 -0.51
N MET A 120 0.54 -5.78 -1.42
CA MET A 120 1.91 -5.38 -1.10
C MET A 120 1.99 -3.93 -0.58
N VAL A 121 1.26 -3.00 -1.18
CA VAL A 121 1.22 -1.60 -0.71
C VAL A 121 0.55 -1.50 0.68
N TRP A 122 -0.49 -2.31 0.95
CA TRP A 122 -1.07 -2.44 2.29
C TRP A 122 -0.04 -2.91 3.32
N LEU A 123 0.68 -3.99 3.00
CA LEU A 123 1.74 -4.54 3.86
C LEU A 123 2.85 -3.53 4.09
N TRP A 124 3.24 -2.79 3.05
CA TRP A 124 4.21 -1.71 3.18
C TRP A 124 3.74 -0.62 4.16
N GLY A 125 2.47 -0.22 4.09
CA GLY A 125 1.87 0.69 5.05
C GLY A 125 1.90 0.15 6.50
N VAL A 126 1.66 -1.15 6.68
CA VAL A 126 1.79 -1.82 7.99
C VAL A 126 3.24 -1.81 8.47
N CYS A 127 4.21 -2.12 7.61
CA CYS A 127 5.64 -2.07 7.95
C CYS A 127 6.04 -0.67 8.45
N LEU A 128 5.66 0.39 7.73
CA LEU A 128 5.94 1.76 8.13
C LEU A 128 5.21 2.16 9.41
N TRP A 129 3.99 1.67 9.63
CA TRP A 129 3.30 1.87 10.89
C TRP A 129 4.06 1.22 12.05
N VAL A 130 4.50 -0.04 11.91
CA VAL A 130 5.34 -0.72 12.92
C VAL A 130 6.64 0.03 13.16
N PHE A 131 7.33 0.48 12.10
CA PHE A 131 8.54 1.28 12.22
C PHE A 131 8.28 2.62 12.92
N SER A 132 7.13 3.25 12.71
CA SER A 132 6.75 4.49 13.39
C SER A 132 6.48 4.30 14.89
N GLN A 133 6.13 3.09 15.33
CA GLN A 133 6.01 2.75 16.76
C GLN A 133 7.36 2.40 17.38
N SER A 134 8.35 2.05 16.57
CA SER A 134 9.70 1.76 17.04
C SER A 134 10.44 3.05 17.42
N THR A 135 11.39 2.95 18.35
CA THR A 135 12.24 4.09 18.76
C THR A 135 13.27 4.49 17.71
N ILE A 136 13.33 3.76 16.59
CA ILE A 136 14.36 3.90 15.56
C ILE A 136 13.84 4.82 14.45
N ASN A 137 14.64 5.83 14.08
CA ASN A 137 14.30 6.73 12.99
C ASN A 137 14.45 6.02 11.64
N TYR A 138 13.36 5.43 11.14
CA TYR A 138 13.33 4.73 9.86
C TYR A 138 13.60 5.64 8.67
N ALA A 139 13.23 6.93 8.73
CA ALA A 139 13.52 7.87 7.65
C ALA A 139 15.03 8.02 7.42
N LYS A 140 15.83 8.02 8.50
CA LYS A 140 17.29 8.03 8.42
C LYS A 140 17.86 6.70 7.89
N ILE A 141 17.29 5.56 8.29
CA ILE A 141 17.73 4.24 7.82
C ILE A 141 17.47 4.06 6.33
N PHE A 142 16.31 4.51 5.87
CA PHE A 142 15.92 4.42 4.48
C PHE A 142 16.45 5.57 3.61
N ASP A 143 17.20 6.52 4.18
CA ASP A 143 17.68 7.74 3.51
C ASP A 143 16.56 8.49 2.78
N LEU A 144 15.41 8.63 3.47
CA LEU A 144 14.21 9.27 2.96
C LEU A 144 14.29 10.79 3.11
N ASP A 145 13.77 11.50 2.11
CA ASP A 145 13.65 12.95 2.14
C ASP A 145 12.65 13.41 3.24
N SER A 146 12.77 14.67 3.63
CA SER A 146 11.88 15.36 4.58
C SER A 146 10.39 15.26 4.21
N ASN A 147 10.06 15.25 2.91
CA ASN A 147 8.70 15.12 2.37
C ASN A 147 8.32 13.66 2.02
N HIS A 148 8.80 12.67 2.76
CA HIS A 148 8.46 11.26 2.51
C HIS A 148 7.01 10.92 2.86
N LEU A 149 6.47 9.87 2.22
CA LEU A 149 5.12 9.39 2.51
C LEU A 149 5.06 8.78 3.89
N THR A 150 4.10 9.25 4.65
CA THR A 150 3.74 8.63 5.93
C THR A 150 2.91 7.36 5.72
N HIS A 151 2.90 6.46 6.70
CA HIS A 151 2.06 5.26 6.68
C HIS A 151 0.57 5.58 6.42
N ARG A 152 0.08 6.74 6.89
CA ARG A 152 -1.31 7.18 6.70
C ARG A 152 -1.61 7.50 5.24
N GLU A 153 -0.67 8.07 4.52
CA GLU A 153 -0.81 8.40 3.09
C GLU A 153 -0.75 7.15 2.23
N ILE A 154 0.14 6.21 2.59
CA ILE A 154 0.20 4.91 1.95
C ILE A 154 -1.11 4.15 2.13
N TRP A 155 -1.69 4.12 3.34
CA TRP A 155 -3.00 3.51 3.54
C TRP A 155 -4.12 4.20 2.77
N LYS A 156 -4.09 5.52 2.59
CA LYS A 156 -5.06 6.21 1.70
C LYS A 156 -4.91 5.71 0.26
N CYS A 157 -3.67 5.59 -0.24
CA CYS A 157 -3.40 5.03 -1.57
C CYS A 157 -3.91 3.59 -1.68
N SER A 158 -3.60 2.75 -0.68
CA SER A 158 -4.06 1.35 -0.62
C SER A 158 -5.58 1.25 -0.65
N ILE A 159 -6.32 2.09 0.08
CA ILE A 159 -7.79 2.12 0.06
C ILE A 159 -8.30 2.45 -1.34
N TRP A 160 -7.73 3.47 -2.01
CA TRP A 160 -8.12 3.81 -3.38
C TRP A 160 -7.86 2.67 -4.36
N MET A 161 -6.70 2.00 -4.26
CA MET A 161 -6.39 0.82 -5.08
C MET A 161 -7.37 -0.34 -4.80
N THR A 162 -7.71 -0.59 -3.52
CA THR A 162 -8.70 -1.60 -3.11
C THR A 162 -10.11 -1.30 -3.62
N VAL A 163 -10.44 -0.04 -3.92
CA VAL A 163 -11.73 0.29 -4.55
C VAL A 163 -11.62 0.20 -6.08
N ILE A 164 -10.58 0.78 -6.68
CA ILE A 164 -10.44 0.91 -8.14
C ILE A 164 -10.25 -0.46 -8.81
N VAL A 165 -9.34 -1.30 -8.28
CA VAL A 165 -8.99 -2.58 -8.93
C VAL A 165 -10.19 -3.54 -8.96
N PRO A 166 -10.90 -3.82 -7.84
CA PRO A 166 -12.09 -4.67 -7.88
C PRO A 166 -13.25 -4.05 -8.64
N THR A 167 -13.43 -2.72 -8.60
CA THR A 167 -14.47 -2.07 -9.41
C THR A 167 -14.22 -2.27 -10.90
N SER A 168 -12.98 -2.11 -11.36
CA SER A 168 -12.59 -2.39 -12.75
C SER A 168 -12.79 -3.86 -13.10
N MET A 169 -12.44 -4.79 -12.19
CA MET A 169 -12.69 -6.22 -12.37
C MET A 169 -14.19 -6.52 -12.52
N THR A 170 -15.04 -5.95 -11.65
CA THR A 170 -16.49 -6.10 -11.75
C THR A 170 -17.02 -5.51 -13.07
N ALA A 171 -16.51 -4.36 -13.51
CA ALA A 171 -16.86 -3.76 -14.79
C ALA A 171 -16.45 -4.65 -15.98
N TYR A 172 -15.26 -5.24 -15.93
CA TYR A 172 -14.80 -6.25 -16.91
C TYR A 172 -15.77 -7.43 -16.99
N LEU A 173 -16.10 -8.02 -15.84
CA LEU A 173 -17.02 -9.17 -15.78
C LEU A 173 -18.41 -8.82 -16.34
N TYR A 174 -18.92 -7.64 -15.97
CA TYR A 174 -20.20 -7.14 -16.43
C TYR A 174 -20.22 -6.95 -17.95
N LEU A 175 -19.28 -6.17 -18.50
CA LEU A 175 -19.24 -5.87 -19.94
C LEU A 175 -19.05 -7.13 -20.78
N TYR A 176 -18.17 -8.03 -20.35
CA TYR A 176 -17.93 -9.29 -21.05
C TYR A 176 -19.18 -10.17 -21.08
N SER A 177 -19.88 -10.31 -19.94
CA SER A 177 -21.12 -11.12 -19.87
C SER A 177 -22.29 -10.55 -20.70
N HIS A 178 -22.23 -9.27 -21.06
CA HIS A 178 -23.21 -8.60 -21.93
C HIS A 178 -22.81 -8.63 -23.41
N GLY A 179 -21.67 -9.24 -23.76
CA GLY A 179 -21.18 -9.36 -25.13
C GLY A 179 -20.38 -8.14 -25.63
N GLU A 180 -20.11 -7.16 -24.77
CA GLU A 180 -19.34 -5.96 -25.09
C GLU A 180 -17.84 -6.21 -24.97
N VAL A 181 -17.33 -7.14 -25.79
CA VAL A 181 -15.96 -7.67 -25.74
C VAL A 181 -14.89 -6.59 -25.84
N ALA A 182 -15.04 -5.64 -26.76
CA ALA A 182 -14.07 -4.56 -26.97
C ALA A 182 -13.98 -3.63 -25.74
N LEU A 183 -15.13 -3.32 -25.13
CA LEU A 183 -15.18 -2.45 -23.96
C LEU A 183 -14.68 -3.19 -22.72
N ALA A 184 -14.99 -4.48 -22.58
CA ALA A 184 -14.43 -5.33 -21.54
C ALA A 184 -12.89 -5.37 -21.64
N ALA A 185 -12.34 -5.62 -22.83
CA ALA A 185 -10.90 -5.65 -23.04
C ALA A 185 -10.18 -4.34 -22.67
N SER A 186 -10.85 -3.20 -22.86
CA SER A 186 -10.28 -1.90 -22.50
C SER A 186 -10.09 -1.69 -21.00
N GLN A 187 -10.89 -2.35 -20.14
CA GLN A 187 -10.86 -2.14 -18.69
C GLN A 187 -9.49 -2.42 -18.05
N PRO A 188 -8.91 -3.63 -18.19
CA PRO A 188 -7.58 -3.90 -17.62
C PRO A 188 -6.49 -3.07 -18.32
N VAL A 189 -6.59 -2.81 -19.62
CA VAL A 189 -5.60 -2.01 -20.37
C VAL A 189 -5.52 -0.58 -19.81
N ILE A 190 -6.67 0.08 -19.65
CA ILE A 190 -6.73 1.44 -19.10
C ILE A 190 -6.15 1.46 -17.69
N LEU A 191 -6.47 0.46 -16.87
CA LEU A 191 -5.98 0.39 -15.50
C LEU A 191 -4.44 0.22 -15.43
N TYR A 192 -3.87 -0.65 -16.26
CA TYR A 192 -2.42 -0.86 -16.34
C TYR A 192 -1.71 0.40 -16.84
N VAL A 193 -2.23 1.03 -17.90
CA VAL A 193 -1.68 2.29 -18.43
C VAL A 193 -1.77 3.39 -17.38
N ALA A 194 -2.90 3.51 -16.67
CA ALA A 194 -3.05 4.51 -15.60
C ALA A 194 -2.04 4.30 -14.46
N VAL A 195 -1.82 3.06 -14.02
CA VAL A 195 -0.81 2.73 -13.00
C VAL A 195 0.60 3.07 -13.49
N ALA A 196 0.95 2.68 -14.71
CA ALA A 196 2.25 2.98 -15.30
C ALA A 196 2.49 4.49 -15.43
N LEU A 197 1.47 5.23 -15.89
CA LEU A 197 1.51 6.69 -15.97
C LEU A 197 1.72 7.28 -14.57
N VAL A 198 0.91 6.93 -13.57
CA VAL A 198 1.07 7.46 -12.19
C VAL A 198 2.46 7.18 -11.63
N LEU A 199 3.06 6.02 -11.89
CA LEU A 199 4.40 5.68 -11.40
C LEU A 199 5.52 6.46 -12.09
N ILE A 200 5.45 6.66 -13.42
CA ILE A 200 6.52 7.26 -14.23
C ILE A 200 6.38 8.79 -14.32
N PHE A 201 5.18 9.33 -14.08
CA PHE A 201 4.87 10.73 -14.34
C PHE A 201 5.81 11.69 -13.57
N PRO A 202 6.56 12.56 -14.28
CA PRO A 202 7.66 13.31 -13.67
C PRO A 202 7.23 14.55 -12.88
N PHE A 203 5.95 14.95 -12.94
CA PHE A 203 5.46 16.14 -12.26
C PHE A 203 5.13 15.85 -10.79
N ASP A 204 5.04 16.92 -9.98
CA ASP A 204 4.73 16.86 -8.54
C ASP A 204 3.26 16.57 -8.22
N ILE A 205 2.64 15.71 -9.03
CA ILE A 205 1.28 15.21 -8.85
C ILE A 205 1.40 13.77 -8.40
N PHE A 206 0.71 13.38 -7.32
CA PHE A 206 0.80 12.04 -6.68
C PHE A 206 2.19 11.71 -6.10
N TYR A 207 2.67 12.55 -5.17
CA TYR A 207 3.81 12.22 -4.31
C TYR A 207 5.12 11.89 -5.06
N PHE A 208 5.73 12.92 -5.66
CA PHE A 208 6.96 12.77 -6.44
C PHE A 208 8.13 12.12 -5.68
N SER A 209 8.43 12.56 -4.45
CA SER A 209 9.60 12.07 -3.69
C SER A 209 9.57 10.56 -3.47
N SER A 210 8.39 9.96 -3.23
CA SER A 210 8.29 8.51 -3.04
C SER A 210 8.43 7.72 -4.33
N ARG A 211 7.90 8.22 -5.45
CA ARG A 211 8.05 7.57 -6.76
C ARG A 211 9.49 7.64 -7.23
N TYR A 212 10.14 8.79 -7.07
CA TYR A 212 11.55 8.97 -7.35
C TYR A 212 12.42 8.04 -6.49
N PHE A 213 12.14 7.94 -5.19
CA PHE A 213 12.82 7.00 -4.29
C PHE A 213 12.69 5.55 -4.77
N LEU A 214 11.47 5.11 -5.11
CA LEU A 214 11.22 3.76 -5.62
C LEU A 214 11.99 3.50 -6.92
N LEU A 215 11.84 4.35 -7.94
CA LEU A 215 12.48 4.20 -9.25
C LEU A 215 14.01 4.24 -9.14
N ARG A 216 14.57 5.16 -8.35
CA ARG A 216 16.00 5.24 -8.10
C ARG A 216 16.54 3.98 -7.42
N THR A 217 15.81 3.46 -6.43
CA THR A 217 16.20 2.23 -5.72
C THR A 217 16.12 1.02 -6.64
N LEU A 218 15.05 0.89 -7.45
CA LEU A 218 14.93 -0.16 -8.48
C LEU A 218 16.10 -0.15 -9.47
N TRP A 219 16.51 1.05 -9.91
CA TRP A 219 17.67 1.20 -10.79
C TRP A 219 18.98 0.73 -10.12
N ARG A 220 19.21 1.11 -8.85
CA ARG A 220 20.39 0.65 -8.09
C ARG A 220 20.38 -0.86 -7.84
N ILE A 221 19.20 -1.46 -7.65
CA ILE A 221 19.05 -2.93 -7.52
C ILE A 221 19.42 -3.62 -8.84
N ALA A 222 18.92 -3.11 -9.96
CA ALA A 222 19.18 -3.69 -11.27
C ALA A 222 20.66 -3.60 -11.66
N LEU A 223 21.34 -2.52 -11.28
CA LEU A 223 22.75 -2.27 -11.56
C LEU A 223 23.51 -1.90 -10.25
N PRO A 224 23.96 -2.89 -9.46
CA PRO A 224 24.65 -2.66 -8.18
C PRO A 224 26.11 -2.19 -8.38
N LEU A 225 26.28 -0.99 -8.96
CA LEU A 225 27.57 -0.35 -9.20
C LEU A 225 28.14 0.34 -7.95
N GLN A 226 27.26 0.73 -7.02
CA GLN A 226 27.57 1.42 -5.77
C GLN A 226 27.53 0.44 -4.58
N PRO A 227 28.13 0.80 -3.42
CA PRO A 227 27.97 0.04 -2.19
C PRO A 227 26.49 -0.12 -1.85
N ILE A 228 26.10 -1.32 -1.46
CA ILE A 228 24.69 -1.67 -1.25
C ILE A 228 24.21 -1.03 0.04
N SER A 229 23.18 -0.19 -0.08
CA SER A 229 22.51 0.41 1.07
C SER A 229 21.40 -0.50 1.60
N PHE A 230 20.99 -0.29 2.85
CA PHE A 230 19.87 -1.02 3.44
C PHE A 230 18.56 -0.95 2.61
N PRO A 231 18.13 0.23 2.08
CA PRO A 231 16.98 0.30 1.17
C PRO A 231 17.07 -0.65 -0.03
N ASP A 232 18.25 -0.75 -0.64
CA ASP A 232 18.44 -1.57 -1.84
C ASP A 232 18.31 -3.07 -1.51
N PHE A 233 18.82 -3.49 -0.35
CA PHE A 233 18.68 -4.85 0.16
C PHE A 233 17.21 -5.17 0.50
N PHE A 234 16.56 -4.28 1.27
CA PHE A 234 15.20 -4.50 1.75
C PHE A 234 14.19 -4.53 0.58
N LEU A 235 14.31 -3.60 -0.37
CA LEU A 235 13.44 -3.60 -1.55
C LEU A 235 13.72 -4.78 -2.47
N ALA A 236 14.97 -5.24 -2.61
CA ALA A 236 15.27 -6.45 -3.39
C ALA A 236 14.62 -7.70 -2.79
N ASP A 237 14.60 -7.86 -1.46
CA ASP A 237 13.89 -8.98 -0.81
C ASP A 237 12.37 -8.92 -1.07
N ILE A 238 11.77 -7.72 -1.08
CA ILE A 238 10.38 -7.53 -1.52
C ILE A 238 10.18 -7.99 -2.97
N LEU A 239 11.07 -7.60 -3.88
CA LEU A 239 10.97 -7.98 -5.29
C LEU A 239 11.05 -9.50 -5.50
N THR A 240 11.89 -10.20 -4.73
CA THR A 240 11.95 -11.68 -4.78
C THR A 240 10.66 -12.32 -4.29
N SER A 241 9.97 -11.71 -3.32
CA SER A 241 8.63 -12.15 -2.88
C SER A 241 7.54 -11.85 -3.91
N MET A 242 7.78 -10.88 -4.80
CA MET A 242 6.88 -10.50 -5.90
C MET A 242 7.21 -11.20 -7.23
N ALA A 243 8.14 -12.16 -7.26
CA ALA A 243 8.57 -12.83 -8.49
C ALA A 243 7.40 -13.46 -9.28
N LYS A 244 6.46 -14.10 -8.59
CA LYS A 244 5.25 -14.65 -9.22
C LYS A 244 4.35 -13.57 -9.81
N VAL A 245 4.24 -12.43 -9.14
CA VAL A 245 3.46 -11.28 -9.59
C VAL A 245 4.04 -10.69 -10.88
N PHE A 246 5.37 -10.59 -10.98
CA PHE A 246 6.01 -10.15 -12.22
C PHE A 246 5.79 -11.13 -13.38
N SER A 247 5.77 -12.44 -13.11
CA SER A 247 5.42 -13.45 -14.11
C SER A 247 3.97 -13.34 -14.58
N ASP A 248 3.01 -13.12 -13.67
CA ASP A 248 1.61 -12.91 -14.07
C ASP A 248 1.41 -11.58 -14.81
N LEU A 249 2.17 -10.55 -14.42
CA LEU A 249 2.20 -9.24 -15.08
C LEU A 249 2.72 -9.34 -16.52
N GLU A 250 3.79 -10.10 -16.75
CA GLU A 250 4.32 -10.33 -18.10
C GLU A 250 3.26 -11.02 -18.97
N ARG A 251 2.63 -12.08 -18.46
CA ARG A 251 1.60 -12.82 -19.20
C ARG A 251 0.38 -11.95 -19.52
N SER A 252 -0.05 -11.12 -18.57
CA SER A 252 -1.19 -10.21 -18.77
C SER A 252 -0.86 -9.12 -19.78
N VAL A 253 0.32 -8.49 -19.69
CA VAL A 253 0.77 -7.43 -20.62
C VAL A 253 0.99 -7.99 -22.03
N CYS A 254 1.60 -9.18 -22.16
CA CYS A 254 1.81 -9.81 -23.46
C CYS A 254 0.48 -10.01 -24.21
N ARG A 255 -0.54 -10.57 -23.53
CA ARG A 255 -1.88 -10.73 -24.12
C ARG A 255 -2.55 -9.41 -24.48
N MET A 256 -2.36 -8.35 -23.68
CA MET A 256 -2.86 -7.01 -23.99
C MET A 256 -2.20 -6.41 -25.25
N VAL A 257 -0.88 -6.52 -25.38
CA VAL A 257 -0.11 -5.95 -26.51
C VAL A 257 -0.47 -6.65 -27.82
N HIS A 258 -0.63 -7.98 -27.80
CA HIS A 258 -1.01 -8.76 -28.97
C HIS A 258 -2.52 -8.67 -29.32
N ARG A 259 -3.28 -7.80 -28.64
CA ARG A 259 -4.74 -7.61 -28.80
C ARG A 259 -5.55 -8.90 -28.59
N GLN A 260 -5.05 -9.82 -27.77
CA GLN A 260 -5.67 -11.11 -27.47
C GLN A 260 -6.52 -11.05 -26.19
N VAL A 261 -7.14 -9.90 -25.93
CA VAL A 261 -7.96 -9.68 -24.75
C VAL A 261 -9.41 -9.91 -25.11
N ALA A 262 -10.07 -10.80 -24.37
CA ALA A 262 -11.49 -11.12 -24.51
C ALA A 262 -11.90 -11.72 -25.88
N THR A 263 -10.96 -12.27 -26.64
CA THR A 263 -11.22 -12.92 -27.95
C THR A 263 -11.27 -14.45 -27.85
N ILE A 264 -12.14 -15.09 -28.63
CA ILE A 264 -12.30 -16.57 -28.72
C ILE A 264 -11.03 -17.28 -29.26
N ALA A 265 -10.06 -16.55 -29.84
CA ALA A 265 -8.79 -17.06 -30.36
C ALA A 265 -7.72 -17.30 -29.25
N TRP A 266 -8.12 -17.91 -28.13
CA TRP A 266 -7.22 -18.20 -27.00
C TRP A 266 -6.07 -19.15 -27.35
N PHE A 267 -6.31 -20.11 -28.26
CA PHE A 267 -5.30 -21.10 -28.67
C PHE A 267 -4.13 -20.50 -29.44
N GLU A 268 -4.33 -19.38 -30.17
CA GLU A 268 -3.26 -18.71 -30.91
C GLU A 268 -2.45 -17.75 -30.02
N ALA A 269 -2.97 -17.41 -28.84
CA ALA A 269 -2.28 -16.60 -27.82
C ALA A 269 -1.28 -17.39 -26.99
N ASP A 270 -1.56 -18.67 -26.73
CA ASP A 270 -0.69 -19.52 -25.91
C ASP A 270 0.63 -19.90 -26.63
N SER A 271 0.69 -19.77 -27.96
CA SER A 271 1.91 -19.98 -28.74
C SER A 271 2.91 -18.82 -28.64
N VAL A 272 2.44 -17.58 -28.46
CA VAL A 272 3.29 -16.37 -28.40
C VAL A 272 3.51 -15.88 -26.96
N CYS A 273 2.44 -15.81 -26.17
CA CYS A 273 2.43 -15.23 -24.82
C CYS A 273 2.17 -16.26 -23.71
N GLY A 274 2.29 -17.55 -24.02
CA GLY A 274 2.00 -18.67 -23.13
C GLY A 274 3.21 -19.56 -22.87
N SER A 275 2.96 -20.84 -22.63
CA SER A 275 3.94 -21.82 -22.15
C SER A 275 5.21 -21.93 -23.01
N HIS A 276 5.21 -21.52 -24.27
CA HIS A 276 6.41 -21.57 -25.13
C HIS A 276 7.32 -20.33 -25.04
N SER A 277 6.88 -19.28 -24.32
CA SER A 277 7.66 -18.05 -24.19
C SER A 277 8.78 -18.22 -23.15
N VAL A 278 10.02 -18.07 -23.60
CA VAL A 278 11.21 -17.97 -22.72
C VAL A 278 11.16 -16.71 -21.84
N ALA A 279 10.33 -15.71 -22.19
CA ALA A 279 10.21 -14.48 -21.42
C ALA A 279 9.62 -14.71 -20.02
N ILE A 280 8.67 -15.62 -19.85
CA ILE A 280 8.04 -15.94 -18.55
C ILE A 280 9.08 -16.42 -17.51
N PRO A 281 9.87 -17.49 -17.77
CA PRO A 281 10.88 -17.93 -16.82
C PRO A 281 11.99 -16.90 -16.62
N LEU A 282 12.33 -16.10 -17.64
CA LEU A 282 13.30 -15.01 -17.47
C LEU A 282 12.79 -13.94 -16.49
N VAL A 283 11.59 -13.42 -16.69
CA VAL A 283 11.01 -12.38 -15.83
C VAL A 283 10.88 -12.85 -14.38
N LEU A 284 10.50 -14.11 -14.18
CA LEU A 284 10.39 -14.68 -12.84
C LEU A 284 11.75 -14.80 -12.13
N VAL A 285 12.82 -15.02 -12.88
CA VAL A 285 14.18 -15.23 -12.35
C VAL A 285 14.93 -13.90 -12.12
N ILE A 286 14.54 -12.83 -12.83
CA ILE A 286 15.17 -11.50 -12.74
C ILE A 286 15.35 -11.00 -11.29
N PRO A 287 14.33 -11.00 -10.39
CA PRO A 287 14.49 -10.52 -9.02
C PRO A 287 15.57 -11.28 -8.24
N TYR A 288 15.68 -12.60 -8.46
CA TYR A 288 16.68 -13.45 -7.83
C TYR A 288 18.09 -13.19 -8.40
N ILE A 289 18.20 -12.89 -9.71
CA ILE A 289 19.47 -12.49 -10.32
C ILE A 289 19.94 -11.16 -9.73
N TRP A 290 19.08 -10.16 -9.63
CA TRP A 290 19.45 -8.89 -8.99
C TRP A 290 19.93 -9.10 -7.56
N ARG A 291 19.24 -9.97 -6.81
CA ARG A 291 19.64 -10.31 -5.46
C ARG A 291 20.99 -11.02 -5.39
N LEU A 292 21.25 -11.94 -6.31
CA LEU A 292 22.54 -12.60 -6.45
C LEU A 292 23.66 -11.60 -6.74
N LEU A 293 23.46 -10.69 -7.70
CA LEU A 293 24.43 -9.64 -8.04
C LEU A 293 24.73 -8.75 -6.84
N GLN A 294 23.72 -8.42 -6.05
CA GLN A 294 23.90 -7.70 -4.80
C GLN A 294 24.75 -8.49 -3.79
N CYS A 295 24.44 -9.77 -3.54
CA CYS A 295 25.23 -10.61 -2.63
C CYS A 295 26.69 -10.74 -3.08
N LEU A 296 26.94 -10.89 -4.38
CA LEU A 296 28.29 -10.97 -4.94
C LEU A 296 29.05 -9.65 -4.77
N ARG A 297 28.38 -8.52 -4.99
CA ARG A 297 28.96 -7.18 -4.78
C ARG A 297 29.30 -6.95 -3.31
N GLN A 298 28.38 -7.29 -2.39
CA GLN A 298 28.62 -7.18 -0.96
C GLN A 298 29.80 -8.05 -0.52
N TYR A 299 29.87 -9.30 -1.01
CA TYR A 299 31.00 -10.19 -0.72
C TYR A 299 32.33 -9.63 -1.25
N LYS A 300 32.33 -8.99 -2.43
CA LYS A 300 33.53 -8.34 -2.97
C LYS A 300 34.04 -7.22 -2.04
N ASP A 301 33.12 -6.45 -1.48
CA ASP A 301 33.42 -5.28 -0.64
C ASP A 301 33.78 -5.67 0.82
N THR A 302 33.07 -6.63 1.44
CA THR A 302 33.26 -6.99 2.87
C THR A 302 34.05 -8.29 3.11
N LYS A 303 34.14 -9.18 2.11
CA LYS A 303 34.74 -10.52 2.21
C LYS A 303 34.07 -11.46 3.23
N GLU A 304 32.84 -11.15 3.65
CA GLU A 304 32.12 -11.95 4.66
C GLU A 304 31.47 -13.21 4.05
N LYS A 305 31.86 -14.39 4.52
CA LYS A 305 31.34 -15.68 4.03
C LYS A 305 29.80 -15.85 4.07
N PRO A 306 29.06 -15.32 5.08
CA PRO A 306 27.60 -15.43 5.10
C PRO A 306 26.90 -14.79 3.89
N THR A 307 27.45 -13.70 3.35
CA THR A 307 26.89 -13.03 2.17
C THR A 307 26.98 -13.91 0.91
N LEU A 308 28.07 -14.66 0.78
CA LEU A 308 28.26 -15.61 -0.30
C LEU A 308 27.30 -16.80 -0.19
N PHE A 309 27.05 -17.31 1.02
CA PHE A 309 26.07 -18.39 1.23
C PHE A 309 24.65 -17.95 0.86
N ASN A 310 24.25 -16.73 1.25
CA ASN A 310 22.97 -16.16 0.85
C ASN A 310 22.87 -15.99 -0.67
N GLY A 311 23.95 -15.55 -1.33
CA GLY A 311 24.04 -15.52 -2.79
C GLY A 311 23.85 -16.90 -3.43
N GLY A 312 24.54 -17.92 -2.89
CA GLY A 312 24.38 -19.31 -3.35
C GLY A 312 22.95 -19.82 -3.22
N HIS A 313 22.27 -19.53 -2.11
CA HIS A 313 20.87 -19.86 -1.92
C HIS A 313 19.98 -19.20 -2.99
N MET A 314 20.18 -17.91 -3.27
CA MET A 314 19.43 -17.20 -4.32
C MET A 314 19.67 -17.78 -5.72
N PHE A 315 20.89 -18.20 -6.02
CA PHE A 315 21.20 -18.87 -7.29
C PHE A 315 20.50 -20.23 -7.42
N ILE A 316 20.47 -21.03 -6.36
CA ILE A 316 19.78 -22.33 -6.34
C ILE A 316 18.28 -22.11 -6.58
N VAL A 317 17.66 -21.18 -5.84
CA VAL A 317 16.24 -20.85 -6.00
C VAL A 317 15.93 -20.37 -7.42
N ALA A 318 16.73 -19.45 -7.96
CA ALA A 318 16.64 -18.97 -9.33
C ALA A 318 16.69 -20.11 -10.37
N SER A 319 17.68 -21.00 -10.24
CA SER A 319 17.86 -22.14 -11.15
C SER A 319 16.72 -23.16 -11.05
N GLY A 320 16.21 -23.42 -9.84
CA GLY A 320 15.09 -24.32 -9.62
C GLY A 320 13.81 -23.80 -10.26
N PHE A 321 13.51 -22.51 -10.09
CA PHE A 321 12.37 -21.87 -10.76
C PHE A 321 12.50 -21.88 -12.28
N PHE A 322 13.68 -21.53 -12.82
CA PHE A 322 13.94 -21.59 -14.25
C PHE A 322 13.72 -23.00 -14.80
N GLN A 323 14.24 -24.02 -14.12
CA GLN A 323 14.12 -25.41 -14.54
C GLN A 323 12.67 -25.87 -14.51
N VAL A 324 11.94 -25.65 -13.42
CA VAL A 324 10.54 -26.09 -13.26
C VAL A 324 9.64 -25.45 -14.33
N LEU A 325 9.82 -24.16 -14.60
CA LEU A 325 9.05 -23.48 -15.64
C LEU A 325 9.45 -23.95 -17.03
N SER A 326 10.75 -24.13 -17.30
CA SER A 326 11.24 -24.68 -18.56
C SER A 326 10.73 -26.10 -18.81
N THR A 327 10.70 -26.97 -17.81
CA THR A 327 10.13 -28.32 -17.95
C THR A 327 8.61 -28.32 -18.13
N HIS A 328 7.87 -27.46 -17.41
CA HIS A 328 6.43 -27.29 -17.64
C HIS A 328 6.10 -26.72 -19.03
N SER A 329 6.95 -25.83 -19.54
CA SER A 329 6.91 -25.32 -20.91
C SER A 329 7.15 -26.44 -21.94
N THR A 330 8.04 -27.39 -21.65
CA THR A 330 8.31 -28.54 -22.55
C THR A 330 7.28 -29.67 -22.47
N HIS A 331 6.61 -29.88 -21.34
CA HIS A 331 5.62 -30.96 -21.19
C HIS A 331 4.32 -30.72 -21.97
N PHE A 332 4.06 -29.49 -22.43
CA PHE A 332 2.97 -29.17 -23.37
C PHE A 332 3.35 -29.38 -24.85
N ILE A 333 4.63 -29.67 -25.16
CA ILE A 333 5.12 -29.96 -26.53
C ILE A 333 4.98 -31.46 -26.85
N GLY A 334 4.64 -32.30 -25.86
CA GLY A 334 4.75 -33.76 -25.94
C GLY A 334 3.44 -34.56 -25.75
N THR A 335 2.28 -34.01 -26.09
CA THR A 335 1.02 -34.78 -26.19
C THR A 335 0.20 -34.37 -27.39
#